data_AF-M4Z528-F1
#
_entry.id   AF-M4Z528-F1
#
_cell.length_a   1.000
_cell.length_b   1.000
_cell.length_c   1.000
_cell.angle_alpha   90.00
_cell.angle_beta   90.00
_cell.angle_gamma   90.00
#
_symmetry.space_group_name_H-M   'P 1'
#
loop_
_entity.id
_entity.type
_entity.pdbx_description
1 polymer ?
#
loop_
_entity_poly.entity_id
_entity_poly.type
_entity_poly.pdbx_seq_one_letter_code
_entity_poly.pdbx_strand_id
1 'polypeptide(L)'
;MASATEQPFLPGPDIPDYVASVRIKLSHGPVVNEVRTYHGGWTRVDGGVDRNAYRSTSYFGPEGLIITFARDPSEREGHDWLHVMRGSGSAHLIRWGQNPFKTSDSEVVAGESCEVWNLSQAFLSSRARRLSCITPDGIELWSRVENDFTPGNSFEITSLERTRVERDAVRLPDGKLDLNSWLTTPPPENPPDPPGDVTVILQSTTVDIPFGVRTRTIRRHFPWTSTEDVKANSERTISFKNELQRLNIVFESDAAGQPIRLSIQKALRTFSYSSPPDSGHSEILGEACTIHQETGRESYSYDCVTADGLPLKAIETDLHERNNLVAVKLDRSPLALDVVMPPPELFRRRTWGIPD
;
A
#
# COMPACT_ATOMS: atom_id res chain seq x y z
N MET A 1 -1.81 -3.56 12.09
CA MET A 1 -3.27 -3.50 12.34
C MET A 1 -3.98 -3.74 11.01
N ALA A 2 -4.82 -4.76 10.95
CA ALA A 2 -5.32 -5.36 9.72
C ALA A 2 -6.30 -4.45 8.94
N SER A 3 -6.26 -4.55 7.61
CA SER A 3 -7.35 -4.08 6.73
C SER A 3 -8.57 -4.99 6.96
N ALA A 4 -9.80 -4.46 6.87
CA ALA A 4 -11.01 -5.27 7.02
C ALA A 4 -11.19 -6.30 5.89
N THR A 5 -10.46 -6.14 4.78
CA THR A 5 -10.56 -7.01 3.61
C THR A 5 -9.36 -7.96 3.58
N GLU A 6 -9.50 -9.12 4.22
CA GLU A 6 -8.56 -10.22 4.06
C GLU A 6 -8.84 -10.97 2.76
N GLN A 7 -7.79 -11.39 2.05
CA GLN A 7 -7.96 -12.22 0.86
C GLN A 7 -8.65 -13.54 1.26
N PRO A 8 -9.71 -13.95 0.55
CA PRO A 8 -10.31 -15.26 0.78
C PRO A 8 -9.27 -16.38 0.57
N PHE A 9 -9.31 -17.40 1.42
CA PHE A 9 -8.53 -18.61 1.19
C PHE A 9 -9.15 -19.41 0.05
N LEU A 10 -8.36 -19.69 -0.99
CA LEU A 10 -8.77 -20.43 -2.18
C LEU A 10 -7.87 -21.69 -2.29
N PRO A 11 -8.27 -22.84 -1.71
CA PRO A 11 -7.42 -24.03 -1.63
C PRO A 11 -7.27 -24.78 -2.96
N GLY A 12 -8.05 -24.43 -3.99
CA GLY A 12 -8.07 -25.15 -5.25
C GLY A 12 -8.37 -24.26 -6.45
N PRO A 13 -8.02 -24.70 -7.67
CA PRO A 13 -8.23 -23.94 -8.90
C PRO A 13 -9.69 -23.95 -9.41
N ASP A 14 -10.49 -24.93 -8.98
CA ASP A 14 -11.80 -25.23 -9.56
C ASP A 14 -12.97 -24.78 -8.67
N ILE A 15 -12.87 -23.56 -8.12
CA ILE A 15 -13.94 -22.98 -7.30
C ILE A 15 -15.06 -22.50 -8.25
N PRO A 16 -16.33 -22.84 -7.98
CA PRO A 16 -17.43 -22.37 -8.83
C PRO A 16 -17.69 -20.87 -8.63
N ASP A 17 -18.31 -20.25 -9.62
CA ASP A 17 -18.80 -18.88 -9.50
C ASP A 17 -19.77 -18.74 -8.30
N TYR A 18 -19.63 -17.66 -7.55
CA TYR A 18 -20.53 -17.37 -6.44
C TYR A 18 -20.63 -15.87 -6.12
N VAL A 19 -21.73 -15.52 -5.47
CA VAL A 19 -21.93 -14.25 -4.76
C VAL A 19 -22.23 -14.56 -3.30
N ALA A 20 -21.53 -13.91 -2.38
CA ALA A 20 -21.68 -14.13 -0.95
C ALA A 20 -21.85 -12.82 -0.19
N SER A 21 -22.79 -12.80 0.77
CA SER A 21 -22.89 -11.73 1.76
C SER A 21 -22.10 -12.14 2.99
N VAL A 22 -21.16 -11.31 3.42
CA VAL A 22 -20.22 -11.64 4.49
C VAL A 22 -20.34 -10.64 5.62
N ARG A 23 -20.31 -11.16 6.85
CA ARG A 23 -20.24 -10.37 8.07
C ARG A 23 -18.83 -10.46 8.64
N ILE A 24 -18.18 -9.31 8.79
CA ILE A 24 -16.84 -9.19 9.38
C ILE A 24 -16.97 -8.64 10.79
N LYS A 25 -16.29 -9.29 11.73
CA LYS A 25 -16.10 -8.83 13.10
C LYS A 25 -14.62 -8.48 13.30
N LEU A 26 -14.35 -7.21 13.52
CA LEU A 26 -13.01 -6.72 13.81
C LEU A 26 -12.72 -6.83 15.31
N SER A 27 -11.47 -7.12 15.69
CA SER A 27 -11.08 -7.26 17.11
C SER A 27 -11.45 -6.05 17.98
N HIS A 28 -11.39 -4.84 17.43
CA HIS A 28 -11.66 -3.58 18.12
C HIS A 28 -12.51 -2.61 17.29
N GLY A 29 -13.42 -3.11 16.46
CA GLY A 29 -14.18 -2.29 15.52
C GLY A 29 -15.65 -2.67 15.38
N PRO A 30 -16.41 -1.91 14.58
CA PRO A 30 -17.78 -2.25 14.25
C PRO A 30 -17.84 -3.56 13.48
N VAL A 31 -19.02 -4.19 13.51
CA VAL A 31 -19.34 -5.25 12.56
C VAL A 31 -19.58 -4.60 11.20
N VAL A 32 -18.94 -5.13 10.18
CA VAL A 32 -19.04 -4.64 8.79
C VAL A 32 -19.68 -5.74 7.95
N ASN A 33 -20.46 -5.34 6.95
CA ASN A 33 -20.97 -6.26 5.95
C ASN A 33 -20.31 -5.95 4.61
N GLU A 34 -19.90 -7.00 3.90
CA GLU A 34 -19.33 -6.90 2.56
C GLU A 34 -20.00 -7.92 1.62
N VAL A 35 -19.87 -7.69 0.32
CA VAL A 35 -20.30 -8.62 -0.72
C VAL A 35 -19.05 -9.13 -1.44
N ARG A 36 -18.93 -10.45 -1.54
CA ARG A 36 -17.87 -11.11 -2.32
C ARG A 36 -18.46 -11.69 -3.59
N THR A 37 -17.84 -11.39 -4.72
CA THR A 37 -18.20 -11.93 -6.03
C THR A 37 -16.97 -12.65 -6.58
N TYR A 38 -17.12 -13.94 -6.90
CA TYR A 38 -16.04 -14.78 -7.42
C TYR A 38 -16.31 -15.23 -8.85
N HIS A 39 -15.30 -15.14 -9.70
CA HIS A 39 -15.32 -15.73 -11.05
C HIS A 39 -13.90 -15.96 -11.57
N GLY A 40 -13.62 -17.18 -12.04
CA GLY A 40 -12.41 -17.49 -12.81
C GLY A 40 -11.08 -17.09 -12.13
N GLY A 41 -10.93 -17.36 -10.83
CA GLY A 41 -9.73 -17.02 -10.06
C GLY A 41 -9.66 -15.57 -9.57
N TRP A 42 -10.69 -14.76 -9.82
CA TRP A 42 -10.81 -13.40 -9.32
C TRP A 42 -11.91 -13.29 -8.28
N THR A 43 -11.62 -12.58 -7.19
CA THR A 43 -12.64 -12.17 -6.22
C THR A 43 -12.71 -10.65 -6.17
N ARG A 44 -13.90 -10.10 -6.39
CA ARG A 44 -14.22 -8.71 -6.06
C ARG A 44 -14.91 -8.67 -4.70
N VAL A 45 -14.50 -7.72 -3.87
CA VAL A 45 -15.09 -7.49 -2.54
C VAL A 45 -15.55 -6.04 -2.44
N ASP A 46 -16.84 -5.83 -2.26
CA ASP A 46 -17.47 -4.53 -2.13
C ASP A 46 -17.96 -4.29 -0.70
N GLY A 47 -17.80 -3.08 -0.19
CA GLY A 47 -18.27 -2.71 1.16
C GLY A 47 -17.26 -3.00 2.27
N GLY A 48 -16.02 -3.37 1.88
CA GLY A 48 -14.89 -3.33 2.79
C GLY A 48 -14.75 -1.93 3.40
N VAL A 49 -14.42 -1.90 4.69
CA VAL A 49 -14.20 -0.65 5.42
C VAL A 49 -12.70 -0.57 5.70
N ASP A 50 -12.02 0.42 5.14
CA ASP A 50 -10.59 0.58 5.36
C ASP A 50 -10.27 1.02 6.81
N ARG A 51 -8.98 1.17 7.12
CA ARG A 51 -8.51 1.58 8.47
C ARG A 51 -9.11 2.92 8.94
N ASN A 52 -9.61 3.75 8.03
CA ASN A 52 -10.16 5.07 8.29
C ASN A 52 -11.69 5.10 8.13
N ALA A 53 -12.33 3.94 8.12
CA ALA A 53 -13.76 3.77 7.95
C ALA A 53 -14.33 4.09 6.54
N TYR A 54 -13.48 4.19 5.51
CA TYR A 54 -13.96 4.46 4.15
C TYR A 54 -14.38 3.19 3.44
N ARG A 55 -15.45 3.30 2.64
CA ARG A 55 -15.88 2.20 1.76
C ARG A 55 -14.86 2.01 0.66
N SER A 56 -14.35 0.79 0.54
CA SER A 56 -13.43 0.37 -0.50
C SER A 56 -14.02 -0.76 -1.33
N THR A 57 -13.46 -0.92 -2.52
CA THR A 57 -13.60 -2.14 -3.33
C THR A 57 -12.22 -2.76 -3.48
N SER A 58 -12.11 -4.04 -3.16
CA SER A 58 -10.89 -4.83 -3.34
C SER A 58 -11.08 -5.89 -4.43
N TYR A 59 -10.00 -6.20 -5.13
CA TYR A 59 -9.90 -7.27 -6.10
C TYR A 59 -8.73 -8.15 -5.70
N PHE A 60 -8.96 -9.45 -5.69
CA PHE A 60 -7.98 -10.47 -5.42
C PHE A 60 -7.85 -11.33 -6.66
N GLY A 61 -6.64 -11.43 -7.21
CA GLY A 61 -6.35 -12.19 -8.40
C GLY A 61 -5.28 -13.26 -8.18
N PRO A 62 -4.85 -13.91 -9.28
CA PRO A 62 -3.76 -14.88 -9.25
C PRO A 62 -2.46 -14.32 -8.66
N GLU A 63 -1.58 -15.21 -8.20
CA GLU A 63 -0.23 -14.87 -7.70
C GLU A 63 -0.19 -13.85 -6.55
N GLY A 64 -1.27 -13.78 -5.75
CA GLY A 64 -1.37 -12.83 -4.63
C GLY A 64 -1.57 -11.38 -5.07
N LEU A 65 -2.04 -11.13 -6.30
CA LEU A 65 -2.37 -9.80 -6.74
C LEU A 65 -3.55 -9.25 -5.92
N ILE A 66 -3.32 -8.11 -5.26
CA ILE A 66 -4.34 -7.37 -4.52
C ILE A 66 -4.44 -5.99 -5.12
N ILE A 67 -5.65 -5.58 -5.48
CA ILE A 67 -5.96 -4.22 -5.92
C ILE A 67 -7.04 -3.70 -4.99
N THR A 68 -6.81 -2.60 -4.30
CA THR A 68 -7.86 -1.97 -3.51
C THR A 68 -7.94 -0.51 -3.89
N PHE A 69 -9.16 -0.01 -4.03
CA PHE A 69 -9.39 1.41 -4.19
C PHE A 69 -10.51 1.86 -3.26
N ALA A 70 -10.41 3.10 -2.80
CA ALA A 70 -11.50 3.81 -2.17
C ALA A 70 -11.67 5.15 -2.87
N ARG A 71 -12.92 5.60 -2.96
CA ARG A 71 -13.27 6.95 -3.42
C ARG A 71 -14.25 7.50 -2.41
N ASP A 72 -13.96 8.70 -1.92
CA ASP A 72 -14.88 9.36 -0.99
C ASP A 72 -16.07 9.91 -1.79
N PRO A 73 -17.29 9.37 -1.60
CA PRO A 73 -18.46 9.83 -2.36
C PRO A 73 -19.01 11.16 -1.87
N SER A 74 -18.54 11.68 -0.74
CA SER A 74 -19.17 12.83 -0.08
C SER A 74 -18.73 14.19 -0.61
N GLU A 75 -17.75 14.25 -1.53
CA GLU A 75 -17.00 15.46 -1.91
C GLU A 75 -16.39 16.24 -0.72
N ARG A 76 -16.71 15.85 0.52
CA ARG A 76 -16.09 16.28 1.77
C ARG A 76 -14.80 15.53 1.94
N GLU A 77 -13.82 16.04 1.21
CA GLU A 77 -12.41 15.94 1.52
C GLU A 77 -11.73 14.56 1.32
N GLY A 78 -11.29 14.26 0.09
CA GLY A 78 -9.85 14.00 -0.10
C GLY A 78 -9.24 12.63 0.19
N HIS A 79 -10.01 11.54 0.09
CA HIS A 79 -9.52 10.21 0.39
C HIS A 79 -9.58 9.24 -0.80
N ASP A 80 -9.36 9.76 -2.01
CA ASP A 80 -9.18 8.91 -3.19
C ASP A 80 -7.80 8.23 -3.12
N TRP A 81 -7.81 6.90 -3.07
CA TRP A 81 -6.60 6.10 -3.07
C TRP A 81 -6.76 4.82 -3.87
N LEU A 82 -5.63 4.35 -4.40
CA LEU A 82 -5.46 3.08 -5.09
C LEU A 82 -4.21 2.41 -4.54
N HIS A 83 -4.31 1.13 -4.20
CA HIS A 83 -3.17 0.28 -3.91
C HIS A 83 -3.21 -0.94 -4.81
N VAL A 84 -2.07 -1.26 -5.43
CA VAL A 84 -1.81 -2.50 -6.14
C VAL A 84 -0.62 -3.16 -5.45
N MET A 85 -0.73 -4.44 -5.11
CA MET A 85 0.33 -5.23 -4.50
C MET A 85 0.42 -6.59 -5.19
N ARG A 86 1.64 -7.10 -5.38
CA ARG A 86 1.91 -8.41 -5.98
C ARG A 86 2.91 -9.21 -5.13
N GLY A 87 2.80 -10.54 -5.14
CA GLY A 87 3.84 -11.44 -4.63
C GLY A 87 4.19 -11.20 -3.16
N SER A 88 5.49 -11.07 -2.82
CA SER A 88 5.97 -10.87 -1.45
C SER A 88 5.41 -9.63 -0.75
N GLY A 89 5.10 -8.56 -1.50
CA GLY A 89 4.45 -7.35 -0.95
C GLY A 89 3.04 -7.62 -0.42
N SER A 90 2.33 -8.57 -1.05
CA SER A 90 1.07 -9.10 -0.55
C SER A 90 1.26 -10.16 0.53
N ALA A 91 2.41 -10.84 0.58
CA ALA A 91 2.70 -11.92 1.54
C ALA A 91 2.80 -11.47 3.00
N HIS A 92 2.83 -10.17 3.31
CA HIS A 92 2.63 -9.68 4.69
C HIS A 92 1.15 -9.66 5.11
N LEU A 93 0.24 -9.61 4.14
CA LEU A 93 -1.21 -9.72 4.31
C LEU A 93 -1.69 -11.16 4.08
N ILE A 94 -0.98 -11.90 3.22
CA ILE A 94 -1.25 -13.28 2.83
C ILE A 94 -0.20 -14.17 3.50
N ARG A 95 -0.31 -14.41 4.80
CA ARG A 95 0.48 -15.45 5.48
C ARG A 95 -0.42 -16.63 5.79
N TRP A 96 -0.73 -17.40 4.75
CA TRP A 96 -1.18 -18.77 4.94
C TRP A 96 -0.04 -19.56 5.58
N GLY A 97 -0.33 -20.38 6.59
CA GLY A 97 0.66 -21.29 7.14
C GLY A 97 1.32 -22.10 6.03
N GLN A 98 2.61 -22.41 6.15
CA GLN A 98 3.32 -23.16 5.10
C GLN A 98 2.79 -24.59 4.93
N ASN A 99 1.94 -25.07 5.84
CA ASN A 99 1.28 -26.37 5.79
C ASN A 99 -0.13 -26.26 6.37
N PRO A 100 -1.13 -25.74 5.61
CA PRO A 100 -2.51 -25.80 6.06
C PRO A 100 -2.93 -27.27 6.15
N PHE A 101 -3.69 -27.64 7.17
CA PHE A 101 -4.16 -29.01 7.33
C PHE A 101 -5.62 -29.07 7.74
N LYS A 102 -6.32 -30.11 7.27
CA LYS A 102 -7.68 -30.43 7.67
C LYS A 102 -7.71 -30.90 9.11
N THR A 103 -8.62 -30.36 9.90
CA THR A 103 -8.93 -30.87 11.24
C THR A 103 -9.92 -32.04 11.13
N SER A 104 -10.32 -32.60 12.27
CA SER A 104 -11.42 -33.58 12.33
C SER A 104 -12.80 -32.94 12.29
N ASP A 105 -12.87 -31.61 12.36
CA ASP A 105 -14.11 -30.91 12.64
C ASP A 105 -14.82 -30.51 11.34
N SER A 106 -16.15 -30.50 11.39
CA SER A 106 -17.02 -30.08 10.29
C SER A 106 -18.18 -29.25 10.84
N GLU A 107 -18.66 -28.31 10.04
CA GLU A 107 -19.74 -27.41 10.41
C GLU A 107 -20.71 -27.20 9.24
N VAL A 108 -21.87 -26.61 9.55
CA VAL A 108 -22.85 -26.17 8.56
C VAL A 108 -23.05 -24.67 8.72
N VAL A 109 -22.76 -23.90 7.67
CA VAL A 109 -22.73 -22.43 7.67
C VAL A 109 -23.46 -21.93 6.43
N ALA A 110 -24.40 -21.00 6.58
CA ALA A 110 -25.25 -20.52 5.48
C ALA A 110 -25.94 -21.64 4.66
N GLY A 111 -26.23 -22.79 5.29
CA GLY A 111 -26.84 -23.95 4.63
C GLY A 111 -25.86 -24.87 3.89
N GLU A 112 -24.56 -24.59 3.94
CA GLU A 112 -23.50 -25.35 3.28
C GLU A 112 -22.68 -26.12 4.30
N SER A 113 -22.33 -27.36 3.97
CA SER A 113 -21.42 -28.17 4.79
C SER A 113 -19.97 -27.83 4.46
N CYS A 114 -19.14 -27.71 5.49
CA CYS A 114 -17.72 -27.41 5.34
C CYS A 114 -16.85 -28.19 6.33
N GLU A 115 -15.60 -28.41 5.96
CA GLU A 115 -14.57 -28.99 6.81
C GLU A 115 -13.73 -27.85 7.41
N VAL A 116 -13.34 -27.98 8.68
CA VAL A 116 -12.52 -26.96 9.34
C VAL A 116 -11.05 -27.24 9.08
N TRP A 117 -10.35 -26.21 8.61
CA TRP A 117 -8.92 -26.21 8.33
C TRP A 117 -8.19 -25.33 9.33
N ASN A 118 -6.98 -25.74 9.69
CA ASN A 118 -6.05 -24.90 10.42
C ASN A 118 -5.05 -24.30 9.43
N LEU A 119 -5.11 -22.98 9.30
CA LEU A 119 -4.27 -22.17 8.40
C LEU A 119 -3.13 -21.46 9.13
N SER A 120 -2.92 -21.74 10.43
CA SER A 120 -1.95 -21.02 11.25
C SER A 120 -0.51 -21.16 10.74
N GLN A 121 0.22 -20.04 10.81
CA GLN A 121 1.68 -20.03 10.78
C GLN A 121 2.16 -20.07 12.23
N ALA A 122 3.12 -20.94 12.55
CA ALA A 122 3.80 -20.89 13.84
C ALA A 122 4.57 -19.56 13.96
N PHE A 123 3.94 -18.53 14.52
CA PHE A 123 4.65 -17.33 14.92
C PHE A 123 5.30 -17.58 16.28
N LEU A 124 6.61 -17.32 16.34
CA LEU A 124 7.40 -17.35 17.56
C LEU A 124 6.63 -16.66 18.69
N SER A 125 6.30 -17.42 19.74
CA SER A 125 5.64 -17.04 21.01
C SER A 125 4.10 -16.94 21.08
N SER A 126 3.32 -17.01 19.99
CA SER A 126 1.85 -16.94 20.09
C SER A 126 1.18 -18.28 19.81
N ARG A 127 0.30 -18.76 20.71
CA ARG A 127 -0.61 -19.90 20.45
C ARG A 127 -1.75 -19.56 19.49
N ALA A 128 -1.65 -18.45 18.77
CA ALA A 128 -2.70 -17.99 17.88
C ALA A 128 -2.92 -19.00 16.75
N ARG A 129 -4.17 -19.42 16.56
CA ARG A 129 -4.59 -20.34 15.49
C ARG A 129 -5.52 -19.61 14.57
N ARG A 130 -5.25 -19.66 13.26
CA ARG A 130 -6.22 -19.26 12.25
C ARG A 130 -6.96 -20.50 11.81
N LEU A 131 -8.27 -20.53 12.04
CA LEU A 131 -9.15 -21.58 11.56
C LEU A 131 -10.02 -21.03 10.45
N SER A 132 -10.38 -21.90 9.50
CA SER A 132 -11.30 -21.56 8.41
C SER A 132 -12.18 -22.76 8.08
N CYS A 133 -13.46 -22.54 7.77
CA CYS A 133 -14.34 -23.61 7.30
C CYS A 133 -14.52 -23.51 5.79
N ILE A 134 -14.23 -24.61 5.10
CA ILE A 134 -14.13 -24.64 3.64
C ILE A 134 -15.04 -25.74 3.09
N THR A 135 -15.86 -25.39 2.11
CA THR A 135 -16.67 -26.36 1.37
C THR A 135 -15.79 -27.33 0.56
N PRO A 136 -16.31 -28.51 0.15
CA PRO A 136 -15.56 -29.47 -0.66
C PRO A 136 -14.99 -28.90 -1.97
N ASP A 137 -15.65 -27.89 -2.53
CA ASP A 137 -15.28 -27.18 -3.75
C ASP A 137 -14.48 -25.89 -3.50
N GLY A 138 -14.05 -25.64 -2.25
CA GLY A 138 -13.03 -24.64 -1.94
C GLY A 138 -13.52 -23.24 -1.57
N ILE A 139 -14.80 -23.04 -1.25
CA ILE A 139 -15.33 -21.76 -0.77
C ILE A 139 -15.10 -21.65 0.74
N GLU A 140 -14.39 -20.60 1.18
CA GLU A 140 -14.20 -20.29 2.60
C GLU A 140 -15.47 -19.64 3.18
N LEU A 141 -16.20 -20.38 4.01
CA LEU A 141 -17.46 -19.94 4.63
C LEU A 141 -17.24 -19.07 5.87
N TRP A 142 -16.18 -19.30 6.62
CA TRP A 142 -15.74 -18.41 7.69
C TRP A 142 -14.24 -18.54 7.92
N SER A 143 -13.68 -17.50 8.54
CA SER A 143 -12.28 -17.45 8.99
C SER A 143 -12.26 -16.78 10.36
N ARG A 144 -11.51 -17.32 11.33
CA ARG A 144 -11.32 -16.67 12.64
C ARG A 144 -9.92 -16.91 13.18
N VAL A 145 -9.39 -15.90 13.85
CA VAL A 145 -8.16 -16.02 14.63
C VAL A 145 -8.51 -16.27 16.09
N GLU A 146 -8.18 -17.45 16.58
CA GLU A 146 -8.27 -17.83 17.99
C GLU A 146 -6.94 -17.48 18.66
N ASN A 147 -6.98 -16.67 19.71
CA ASN A 147 -5.83 -16.43 20.57
C ASN A 147 -6.27 -16.40 22.04
N ASP A 148 -5.34 -16.64 22.97
CA ASP A 148 -5.63 -16.79 24.40
C ASP A 148 -6.09 -15.49 25.09
N PHE A 149 -6.00 -14.33 24.43
CA PHE A 149 -6.12 -13.02 25.09
C PHE A 149 -7.21 -12.09 24.52
N THR A 150 -7.59 -12.23 23.26
CA THR A 150 -8.54 -11.35 22.55
C THR A 150 -9.19 -12.08 21.37
N PRO A 151 -10.49 -11.92 21.13
CA PRO A 151 -11.08 -12.36 19.86
C PRO A 151 -10.37 -11.67 18.71
N GLY A 152 -9.73 -12.45 17.83
CA GLY A 152 -9.13 -11.94 16.61
C GLY A 152 -10.19 -11.44 15.63
N ASN A 153 -9.73 -10.93 14.48
CA ASN A 153 -10.64 -10.68 13.38
C ASN A 153 -11.29 -12.00 12.95
N SER A 154 -12.56 -11.92 12.58
CA SER A 154 -13.27 -13.03 11.97
C SER A 154 -14.21 -12.55 10.88
N PHE A 155 -14.51 -13.42 9.92
CA PHE A 155 -15.63 -13.22 9.02
C PHE A 155 -16.46 -14.49 8.93
N GLU A 156 -17.72 -14.33 8.57
CA GLU A 156 -18.66 -15.43 8.32
C GLU A 156 -19.57 -15.08 7.14
N ILE A 157 -19.74 -16.01 6.21
CA ILE A 157 -20.73 -15.91 5.14
C ILE A 157 -22.13 -16.07 5.75
N THR A 158 -22.98 -15.08 5.51
CA THR A 158 -24.37 -15.05 5.96
C THR A 158 -25.34 -15.50 4.87
N SER A 159 -24.94 -15.41 3.60
CA SER A 159 -25.68 -15.97 2.46
C SER A 159 -24.70 -16.35 1.35
N LEU A 160 -24.94 -17.47 0.67
CA LEU A 160 -24.16 -17.93 -0.49
C LEU A 160 -25.09 -18.24 -1.65
N GLU A 161 -24.84 -17.62 -2.80
CA GLU A 161 -25.53 -17.90 -4.06
C GLU A 161 -24.54 -18.44 -5.09
N ARG A 162 -24.70 -19.71 -5.45
CA ARG A 162 -23.88 -20.42 -6.45
C ARG A 162 -24.49 -20.20 -7.83
N THR A 163 -24.28 -19.00 -8.38
CA THR A 163 -24.80 -18.60 -9.69
C THR A 163 -23.67 -18.25 -10.63
N ARG A 164 -23.93 -18.34 -11.93
CA ARG A 164 -22.99 -17.87 -12.95
C ARG A 164 -22.74 -16.37 -12.75
N VAL A 165 -21.46 -16.00 -12.74
CA VAL A 165 -21.02 -14.62 -12.62
C VAL A 165 -20.43 -14.17 -13.95
N GLU A 166 -20.88 -13.03 -14.45
CA GLU A 166 -20.29 -12.47 -15.66
C GLU A 166 -18.88 -11.93 -15.38
N ARG A 167 -17.96 -12.10 -16.34
CA ARG A 167 -16.55 -11.71 -16.19
C ARG A 167 -16.37 -10.25 -15.75
N ASP A 168 -17.19 -9.35 -16.27
CA ASP A 168 -17.11 -7.93 -15.95
C ASP A 168 -17.50 -7.60 -14.50
N ALA A 169 -18.20 -8.50 -13.80
CA ALA A 169 -18.56 -8.28 -12.39
C ALA A 169 -17.33 -8.28 -11.47
N VAL A 170 -16.28 -9.03 -11.84
CA VAL A 170 -15.00 -9.13 -11.09
C VAL A 170 -13.84 -8.42 -11.77
N ARG A 171 -14.07 -7.79 -12.93
CA ARG A 171 -13.02 -7.06 -13.66
C ARG A 171 -12.77 -5.71 -13.00
N LEU A 172 -11.50 -5.32 -12.91
CA LEU A 172 -11.14 -3.96 -12.48
C LEU A 172 -11.76 -2.95 -13.46
N PRO A 173 -12.44 -1.89 -12.99
CA PRO A 173 -12.99 -0.88 -13.89
C PRO A 173 -11.90 -0.19 -14.71
N ASP A 174 -12.21 0.11 -15.96
CA ASP A 174 -11.29 0.82 -16.84
C ASP A 174 -10.99 2.23 -16.29
N GLY A 175 -9.82 2.76 -16.65
CA GLY A 175 -9.37 4.10 -16.21
C GLY A 175 -8.89 4.20 -14.76
N LYS A 176 -9.05 3.17 -13.92
CA LYS A 176 -8.54 3.21 -12.53
C LYS A 176 -7.03 3.33 -12.43
N LEU A 177 -6.31 2.77 -13.40
CA LEU A 177 -4.87 2.89 -13.54
C LEU A 177 -4.45 4.06 -14.44
N ASP A 178 -5.37 4.88 -14.98
CA ASP A 178 -4.99 6.02 -15.82
C ASP A 178 -4.54 7.20 -14.96
N LEU A 179 -3.27 7.62 -15.09
CA LEU A 179 -2.72 8.79 -14.40
C LEU A 179 -3.56 10.05 -14.61
N ASN A 180 -4.10 10.28 -15.80
CA ASN A 180 -4.87 11.49 -16.10
C ASN A 180 -6.17 11.55 -15.29
N SER A 181 -6.76 10.41 -14.93
CA SER A 181 -7.93 10.36 -14.05
C SER A 181 -7.66 10.87 -12.63
N TRP A 182 -6.38 10.98 -12.24
CA TRP A 182 -5.94 11.51 -10.96
C TRP A 182 -5.52 12.98 -11.04
N LEU A 183 -5.30 13.55 -12.22
CA LEU A 183 -4.89 14.95 -12.41
C LEU A 183 -6.09 15.85 -12.70
N THR A 184 -6.99 15.97 -11.72
CA THR A 184 -8.32 16.60 -11.91
C THR A 184 -8.41 18.04 -11.44
N THR A 185 -7.44 18.50 -10.64
CA THR A 185 -7.49 19.86 -10.08
C THR A 185 -6.95 20.83 -11.12
N PRO A 186 -7.68 21.89 -11.50
CA PRO A 186 -7.12 22.91 -12.38
C PRO A 186 -5.94 23.61 -11.67
N PRO A 187 -4.91 24.06 -12.41
CA PRO A 187 -3.87 24.89 -11.84
C PRO A 187 -4.49 26.12 -11.16
N PRO A 188 -3.93 26.62 -10.05
CA PRO A 188 -4.39 27.87 -9.46
C PRO A 188 -4.23 29.02 -10.48
N GLU A 189 -5.15 29.99 -10.46
CA GLU A 189 -5.10 31.15 -11.37
C GLU A 189 -3.81 31.97 -11.20
N ASN A 190 -3.28 32.03 -9.98
CA ASN A 190 -2.01 32.65 -9.63
C ASN A 190 -1.13 31.63 -8.91
N PRO A 191 -0.37 30.78 -9.64
CA PRO A 191 0.56 29.86 -9.00
C PRO A 191 1.65 30.66 -8.28
N PRO A 192 2.13 30.19 -7.12
CA PRO A 192 3.35 30.74 -6.53
C PRO A 192 4.52 30.61 -7.52
N ASP A 193 5.52 31.48 -7.38
CA ASP A 193 6.75 31.36 -8.17
C ASP A 193 7.32 29.95 -7.98
N PRO A 194 7.46 29.16 -9.05
CA PRO A 194 7.85 27.78 -8.93
C PRO A 194 9.30 27.72 -8.44
N PRO A 195 9.61 26.84 -7.47
CA PRO A 195 10.99 26.63 -7.10
C PRO A 195 11.77 26.10 -8.31
N GLY A 196 13.05 26.47 -8.40
CA GLY A 196 13.90 26.05 -9.50
C GLY A 196 14.10 24.53 -9.56
N ASP A 197 14.41 24.06 -10.77
CA ASP A 197 14.76 22.68 -11.05
C ASP A 197 16.00 22.26 -10.25
N VAL A 198 15.99 21.01 -9.78
CA VAL A 198 17.12 20.50 -9.02
C VAL A 198 17.23 18.98 -9.04
N THR A 199 18.46 18.49 -8.99
CA THR A 199 18.81 17.11 -8.62
C THR A 199 19.68 17.11 -7.36
N VAL A 200 19.29 16.34 -6.35
CA VAL A 200 20.08 16.07 -5.14
C VAL A 200 20.35 14.57 -5.05
N ILE A 201 21.58 14.18 -4.78
CA ILE A 201 21.94 12.81 -4.46
C ILE A 201 22.46 12.77 -3.03
N LEU A 202 21.77 12.02 -2.17
CA LEU A 202 22.21 11.71 -0.82
C LEU A 202 22.74 10.29 -0.77
N GLN A 203 23.81 10.08 -0.01
CA GLN A 203 24.39 8.78 0.26
C GLN A 203 24.35 8.46 1.75
N SER A 204 24.15 7.18 2.05
CA SER A 204 24.19 6.71 3.44
C SER A 204 25.61 6.73 3.96
N THR A 205 25.79 7.32 5.13
CA THR A 205 27.03 7.23 5.91
C THR A 205 27.00 6.05 6.87
N THR A 206 25.89 5.29 6.94
CA THR A 206 25.78 4.10 7.78
C THR A 206 26.03 2.84 6.94
N VAL A 207 27.06 2.06 7.28
CA VAL A 207 27.57 1.02 6.36
C VAL A 207 26.85 -0.33 6.47
N ASP A 208 26.12 -0.62 7.55
CA ASP A 208 25.68 -1.99 7.88
C ASP A 208 24.17 -2.15 8.17
N ILE A 209 23.31 -1.38 7.50
CA ILE A 209 21.85 -1.52 7.62
C ILE A 209 21.33 -2.39 6.44
N PRO A 210 20.95 -3.66 6.66
CA PRO A 210 20.60 -4.58 5.57
C PRO A 210 19.45 -4.12 4.67
N PHE A 211 18.52 -3.34 5.24
CA PHE A 211 17.35 -2.80 4.53
C PHE A 211 17.38 -1.27 4.43
N GLY A 212 18.49 -0.63 4.81
CA GLY A 212 18.64 0.82 4.78
C GLY A 212 18.77 1.38 3.37
N VAL A 213 18.30 2.61 3.18
CA VAL A 213 18.53 3.38 1.95
C VAL A 213 20.03 3.63 1.82
N ARG A 214 20.64 3.20 0.72
CA ARG A 214 22.05 3.48 0.38
C ARG A 214 22.20 4.80 -0.34
N THR A 215 21.30 5.02 -1.29
CA THR A 215 21.29 6.22 -2.12
C THR A 215 19.87 6.72 -2.23
N ARG A 216 19.68 8.02 -2.03
CA ARG A 216 18.44 8.74 -2.32
C ARG A 216 18.72 9.76 -3.40
N THR A 217 17.97 9.70 -4.50
CA THR A 217 18.00 10.71 -5.55
C THR A 217 16.70 11.48 -5.57
N ILE A 218 16.77 12.79 -5.33
CA ILE A 218 15.63 13.69 -5.40
C ILE A 218 15.77 14.51 -6.66
N ARG A 219 14.71 14.57 -7.47
CA ARG A 219 14.62 15.42 -8.66
C ARG A 219 13.35 16.24 -8.56
N ARG A 220 13.44 17.54 -8.78
CA ARG A 220 12.29 18.45 -8.77
C ARG A 220 12.25 19.24 -10.06
N HIS A 221 11.09 19.23 -10.69
CA HIS A 221 10.71 20.11 -11.78
C HIS A 221 9.22 20.42 -11.57
N PHE A 222 8.94 21.62 -11.07
CA PHE A 222 7.63 21.97 -10.52
C PHE A 222 6.50 21.74 -11.55
N PRO A 223 5.36 21.13 -11.18
CA PRO A 223 4.91 20.80 -9.81
C PRO A 223 5.32 19.41 -9.33
N TRP A 224 6.20 18.71 -10.06
CA TRP A 224 6.59 17.34 -9.78
C TRP A 224 7.89 17.27 -9.00
N THR A 225 7.91 16.39 -8.00
CA THR A 225 9.12 15.93 -7.33
C THR A 225 9.15 14.41 -7.35
N SER A 226 10.25 13.82 -7.80
CA SER A 226 10.52 12.39 -7.67
C SER A 226 11.61 12.14 -6.63
N THR A 227 11.40 11.17 -5.75
CA THR A 227 12.40 10.67 -4.80
C THR A 227 12.59 9.18 -5.07
N GLU A 228 13.78 8.80 -5.53
CA GLU A 228 14.19 7.40 -5.74
C GLU A 228 15.14 6.98 -4.63
N ASP A 229 14.72 5.99 -3.85
CA ASP A 229 15.53 5.32 -2.85
C ASP A 229 15.99 3.97 -3.38
N VAL A 230 17.30 3.74 -3.34
CA VAL A 230 17.91 2.44 -3.59
C VAL A 230 18.43 1.90 -2.27
N LYS A 231 17.88 0.76 -1.84
CA LYS A 231 18.25 0.11 -0.58
C LYS A 231 19.51 -0.75 -0.71
N ALA A 232 20.09 -1.15 0.42
CA ALA A 232 21.27 -2.01 0.48
C ALA A 232 21.06 -3.38 -0.19
N ASN A 233 19.83 -3.90 -0.17
CA ASN A 233 19.44 -5.13 -0.85
C ASN A 233 19.05 -4.92 -2.33
N SER A 234 19.30 -3.74 -2.90
CA SER A 234 18.94 -3.34 -4.27
C SER A 234 17.44 -3.22 -4.57
N GLU A 235 16.57 -3.37 -3.58
CA GLU A 235 15.18 -2.94 -3.73
C GLU A 235 15.12 -1.43 -4.00
N ARG A 236 14.09 -1.02 -4.74
CA ARG A 236 13.86 0.37 -5.07
C ARG A 236 12.49 0.83 -4.61
N THR A 237 12.45 2.04 -4.10
CA THR A 237 11.21 2.77 -3.83
C THR A 237 11.28 4.10 -4.54
N ILE A 238 10.29 4.41 -5.37
CA ILE A 238 10.20 5.69 -6.07
C ILE A 238 8.89 6.37 -5.67
N SER A 239 8.98 7.55 -5.08
CA SER A 239 7.84 8.41 -4.77
C SER A 239 7.78 9.55 -5.79
N PHE A 240 6.61 9.79 -6.36
CA PHE A 240 6.31 10.95 -7.20
C PHE A 240 5.26 11.78 -6.49
N LYS A 241 5.56 13.07 -6.31
CA LYS A 241 4.65 14.03 -5.69
C LYS A 241 4.31 15.10 -6.71
N ASN A 242 3.03 15.41 -6.85
CA ASN A 242 2.56 16.58 -7.57
C ASN A 242 1.94 17.55 -6.56
N GLU A 243 2.59 18.68 -6.33
CA GLU A 243 2.21 19.64 -5.29
C GLU A 243 0.89 20.34 -5.60
N LEU A 244 0.65 20.69 -6.87
CA LEU A 244 -0.60 21.34 -7.29
C LEU A 244 -1.81 20.41 -7.24
N GLN A 245 -1.60 19.12 -7.56
CA GLN A 245 -2.66 18.11 -7.53
C GLN A 245 -2.83 17.45 -6.16
N ARG A 246 -1.92 17.73 -5.23
CA ARG A 246 -1.79 17.03 -3.94
C ARG A 246 -1.77 15.52 -4.10
N LEU A 247 -1.07 15.06 -5.14
CA LEU A 247 -1.01 13.66 -5.54
C LEU A 247 0.32 13.08 -5.05
N ASN A 248 0.26 11.92 -4.40
CA ASN A 248 1.42 11.12 -4.05
C ASN A 248 1.28 9.75 -4.70
N ILE A 249 2.30 9.36 -5.47
CA ILE A 249 2.40 8.05 -6.10
C ILE A 249 3.64 7.39 -5.52
N VAL A 250 3.54 6.16 -5.05
CA VAL A 250 4.68 5.38 -4.56
C VAL A 250 4.72 4.08 -5.35
N PHE A 251 5.89 3.78 -5.89
CA PHE A 251 6.20 2.54 -6.59
C PHE A 251 7.33 1.81 -5.87
N GLU A 252 7.20 0.50 -5.72
CA GLU A 252 8.25 -0.34 -5.14
C GLU A 252 8.55 -1.52 -6.08
N SER A 253 9.83 -1.84 -6.23
CA SER A 253 10.31 -3.01 -6.97
C SER A 253 11.34 -3.80 -6.19
N ASP A 254 11.40 -5.10 -6.45
CA ASP A 254 12.44 -5.96 -5.88
C ASP A 254 13.82 -5.71 -6.53
N ALA A 255 14.83 -6.44 -6.06
CA ALA A 255 16.19 -6.38 -6.61
C ALA A 255 16.29 -6.79 -8.09
N ALA A 256 15.33 -7.54 -8.61
CA ALA A 256 15.24 -7.92 -10.03
C ALA A 256 14.44 -6.90 -10.87
N GLY A 257 13.94 -5.83 -10.24
CA GLY A 257 13.10 -4.81 -10.88
C GLY A 257 11.66 -5.25 -11.09
N GLN A 258 11.22 -6.36 -10.50
CA GLN A 258 9.82 -6.78 -10.57
C GLN A 258 8.94 -5.89 -9.69
N PRO A 259 7.77 -5.46 -10.18
CA PRO A 259 6.88 -4.58 -9.43
C PRO A 259 6.30 -5.30 -8.22
N ILE A 260 6.48 -4.72 -7.03
CA ILE A 260 5.93 -5.22 -5.77
C ILE A 260 4.66 -4.45 -5.42
N ARG A 261 4.70 -3.12 -5.54
CA ARG A 261 3.65 -2.25 -5.05
C ARG A 261 3.50 -0.97 -5.88
N LEU A 262 2.26 -0.55 -6.09
CA LEU A 262 1.90 0.79 -6.51
C LEU A 262 0.87 1.34 -5.54
N SER A 263 1.08 2.58 -5.13
CA SER A 263 0.15 3.34 -4.30
C SER A 263 -0.09 4.67 -4.96
N ILE A 264 -1.33 5.04 -5.18
CA ILE A 264 -1.74 6.39 -5.62
C ILE A 264 -2.64 6.94 -4.53
N GLN A 265 -2.37 8.15 -4.08
CA GLN A 265 -3.16 8.79 -3.05
C GLN A 265 -3.27 10.28 -3.35
N LYS A 266 -4.49 10.81 -3.31
CA LYS A 266 -4.69 12.25 -3.15
C LYS A 266 -4.69 12.56 -1.68
N ALA A 267 -3.81 13.44 -1.23
CA ALA A 267 -3.70 13.85 0.16
C ALA A 267 -4.24 15.28 0.30
N LEU A 268 -5.46 15.46 0.83
CA LEU A 268 -5.93 16.82 1.11
C LEU A 268 -5.32 17.43 2.37
N ARG A 269 -4.78 16.62 3.27
CA ARG A 269 -3.97 17.11 4.38
C ARG A 269 -2.55 17.30 3.89
N THR A 270 -2.15 18.56 3.72
CA THR A 270 -0.84 18.94 4.23
C THR A 270 -0.84 18.47 5.67
N PHE A 271 -0.06 17.43 5.99
CA PHE A 271 0.47 17.38 7.33
C PHE A 271 1.17 18.72 7.47
N SER A 272 0.52 19.67 8.15
CA SER A 272 1.20 20.80 8.72
C SER A 272 2.07 20.18 9.79
N TYR A 273 3.20 19.60 9.36
CA TYR A 273 4.32 19.43 10.22
C TYR A 273 4.55 20.82 10.77
N SER A 274 4.26 21.01 12.05
CA SER A 274 4.86 22.12 12.77
C SER A 274 6.34 21.97 12.47
N SER A 275 6.89 22.86 11.64
CA SER A 275 8.30 22.80 11.26
C SER A 275 9.07 22.62 12.56
N PRO A 276 9.84 21.53 12.69
CA PRO A 276 10.54 21.28 13.94
C PRO A 276 11.34 22.54 14.27
N PRO A 277 11.38 22.95 15.55
CA PRO A 277 12.01 24.20 15.93
C PRO A 277 13.42 24.25 15.35
N ASP A 278 13.76 25.42 14.78
CA ASP A 278 15.10 25.69 14.31
C ASP A 278 16.08 25.49 15.47
N SER A 279 17.05 24.61 15.24
CA SER A 279 18.08 24.24 16.22
C SER A 279 19.48 24.68 15.81
N GLY A 280 19.60 25.35 14.65
CA GLY A 280 20.85 25.90 14.16
C GLY A 280 20.91 25.96 12.63
N HIS A 281 22.03 26.47 12.12
CA HIS A 281 22.31 26.54 10.69
C HIS A 281 23.57 25.74 10.35
N SER A 282 23.63 25.22 9.14
CA SER A 282 24.80 24.54 8.59
C SER A 282 24.96 24.89 7.11
N GLU A 283 26.06 24.43 6.53
CA GLU A 283 26.32 24.53 5.11
C GLU A 283 26.76 23.16 4.58
N ILE A 284 26.14 22.71 3.50
CA ILE A 284 26.49 21.44 2.84
C ILE A 284 26.57 21.71 1.34
N LEU A 285 27.70 21.35 0.71
CA LEU A 285 27.97 21.58 -0.72
C LEU A 285 27.81 23.06 -1.15
N GLY A 286 28.10 24.01 -0.26
CA GLY A 286 27.99 25.45 -0.55
C GLY A 286 26.57 26.02 -0.39
N GLU A 287 25.60 25.21 0.01
CA GLU A 287 24.23 25.65 0.28
C GLU A 287 24.00 25.80 1.78
N ALA A 288 23.46 26.95 2.18
CA ALA A 288 22.99 27.16 3.53
C ALA A 288 21.72 26.34 3.79
N CYS A 289 21.68 25.67 4.93
CA CYS A 289 20.52 24.91 5.37
C CYS A 289 20.24 25.09 6.87
N THR A 290 18.97 24.95 7.23
CA THR A 290 18.48 25.06 8.60
C THR A 290 18.35 23.66 9.19
N ILE A 291 18.85 23.48 10.41
CA ILE A 291 18.81 22.23 11.14
C ILE A 291 17.51 22.15 11.93
N HIS A 292 16.69 21.17 11.56
CA HIS A 292 15.44 20.88 12.26
C HIS A 292 15.66 19.69 13.18
N GLN A 293 15.39 19.85 14.47
CA GLN A 293 15.43 18.74 15.41
C GLN A 293 14.00 18.24 15.67
N GLU A 294 13.66 17.08 15.12
CA GLU A 294 12.35 16.48 15.35
C GLU A 294 12.36 15.62 16.63
N THR A 295 11.35 15.83 17.49
CA THR A 295 11.15 15.08 18.75
C THR A 295 10.04 14.03 18.63
N GLY A 296 9.71 13.60 17.41
CA GLY A 296 8.59 12.72 17.08
C GLY A 296 8.97 11.28 16.65
N ARG A 297 7.96 10.40 16.60
CA ARG A 297 8.06 8.95 16.31
C ARG A 297 7.97 8.58 14.82
N GLU A 298 7.99 9.53 13.89
CA GLU A 298 7.84 9.23 12.46
C GLU A 298 9.17 8.81 11.80
N SER A 299 9.08 7.99 10.75
CA SER A 299 10.21 7.21 10.19
C SER A 299 11.20 8.03 9.35
N TYR A 300 10.93 9.31 9.08
CA TYR A 300 11.78 10.20 8.28
C TYR A 300 11.92 11.55 8.97
N SER A 301 13.14 11.90 9.39
CA SER A 301 13.47 13.24 9.88
C SER A 301 14.53 13.88 8.99
N TYR A 302 14.39 15.16 8.67
CA TYR A 302 15.40 15.91 7.92
C TYR A 302 16.19 16.79 8.86
N ASP A 303 17.49 16.56 8.91
CA ASP A 303 18.42 17.24 9.81
C ASP A 303 18.95 18.55 9.23
N CYS A 304 18.91 18.74 7.90
CA CYS A 304 19.29 20.02 7.29
C CYS A 304 18.54 20.24 5.98
N VAL A 305 17.77 21.33 5.90
CA VAL A 305 16.91 21.67 4.75
C VAL A 305 17.20 23.09 4.27
N THR A 306 17.35 23.28 2.96
CA THR A 306 17.54 24.61 2.35
C THR A 306 16.27 25.47 2.44
N ALA A 307 16.39 26.77 2.18
CA ALA A 307 15.24 27.69 2.16
C ALA A 307 14.15 27.30 1.15
N ASP A 308 14.52 26.65 0.05
CA ASP A 308 13.60 26.12 -0.96
C ASP A 308 13.17 24.67 -0.70
N GLY A 309 13.38 24.15 0.51
CA GLY A 309 12.83 22.86 0.96
C GLY A 309 13.61 21.63 0.54
N LEU A 310 14.88 21.75 0.11
CA LEU A 310 15.70 20.62 -0.31
C LEU A 310 16.44 20.00 0.87
N PRO A 311 16.33 18.69 1.10
CA PRO A 311 17.07 18.05 2.17
C PRO A 311 18.51 17.81 1.75
N LEU A 312 19.45 18.35 2.53
CA LEU A 312 20.89 18.11 2.37
C LEU A 312 21.43 17.10 3.37
N LYS A 313 20.67 16.83 4.44
CA LYS A 313 20.92 15.75 5.39
C LYS A 313 19.61 15.20 5.91
N ALA A 314 19.50 13.87 5.98
CA ALA A 314 18.32 13.18 6.50
C ALA A 314 18.73 12.07 7.47
N ILE A 315 17.88 11.84 8.47
CA ILE A 315 18.01 10.76 9.44
C ILE A 315 16.72 9.98 9.44
N GLU A 316 16.82 8.72 9.09
CA GLU A 316 15.70 7.78 9.08
C GLU A 316 15.85 6.87 10.28
N THR A 317 14.77 6.73 11.04
CA THR A 317 14.73 5.83 12.19
C THR A 317 13.63 4.83 11.93
N ASP A 318 13.99 3.56 11.75
CA ASP A 318 13.04 2.46 11.70
C ASP A 318 13.38 1.47 12.80
N LEU A 319 12.37 1.04 13.56
CA LEU A 319 12.37 -0.04 14.56
C LEU A 319 13.77 -0.55 14.99
N HIS A 320 14.61 0.31 15.61
CA HIS A 320 15.96 0.08 16.15
C HIS A 320 17.21 0.43 15.29
N GLU A 321 17.07 0.85 14.04
CA GLU A 321 18.18 1.23 13.15
C GLU A 321 18.09 2.70 12.72
N ARG A 322 19.24 3.39 12.70
CA ARG A 322 19.36 4.80 12.31
C ARG A 322 20.17 4.94 11.03
N ASN A 323 19.50 5.27 9.93
CA ASN A 323 20.13 5.51 8.64
C ASN A 323 20.40 7.01 8.46
N ASN A 324 21.66 7.39 8.31
CA ASN A 324 22.04 8.79 8.09
C ASN A 324 22.39 8.99 6.62
N LEU A 325 21.72 9.92 5.97
CA LEU A 325 21.93 10.29 4.56
C LEU A 325 22.50 11.70 4.49
N VAL A 326 23.55 11.92 3.71
CA VAL A 326 24.14 13.24 3.48
C VAL A 326 24.25 13.50 1.98
N ALA A 327 23.93 14.72 1.55
CA ALA A 327 24.07 15.14 0.17
C ALA A 327 25.54 15.08 -0.27
N VAL A 328 25.78 14.37 -1.36
CA VAL A 328 27.10 14.26 -2.01
C VAL A 328 27.12 14.93 -3.38
N LYS A 329 25.95 15.22 -3.95
CA LYS A 329 25.79 15.96 -5.19
C LYS A 329 24.54 16.84 -5.14
N LEU A 330 24.67 18.04 -5.67
CA LEU A 330 23.59 18.98 -5.92
C LEU A 330 23.78 19.60 -7.29
N ASP A 331 22.72 19.69 -8.08
CA ASP A 331 22.71 20.31 -9.41
C ASP A 331 21.40 21.06 -9.61
N ARG A 332 21.46 22.38 -9.81
CA ARG A 332 20.30 23.26 -10.04
C ARG A 332 20.04 23.54 -11.53
N SER A 333 20.60 22.71 -12.42
CA SER A 333 20.37 22.83 -13.87
C SER A 333 18.95 22.42 -14.26
N PRO A 334 18.41 22.95 -15.38
CA PRO A 334 17.10 22.56 -15.88
C PRO A 334 16.94 21.06 -16.08
N LEU A 335 15.76 20.54 -15.76
CA LEU A 335 15.39 19.13 -15.91
C LEU A 335 14.28 18.98 -16.95
N ALA A 336 14.30 17.84 -17.64
CA ALA A 336 13.18 17.44 -18.47
C ALA A 336 12.04 16.91 -17.59
N LEU A 337 10.79 17.20 -17.95
CA LEU A 337 9.62 16.81 -17.16
C LEU A 337 9.48 15.27 -17.02
N ASP A 338 9.87 14.52 -18.05
CA ASP A 338 9.79 13.06 -18.07
C ASP A 338 10.71 12.38 -17.04
N VAL A 339 11.78 13.06 -16.56
CA VAL A 339 12.67 12.51 -15.53
C VAL A 339 12.11 12.65 -14.11
N VAL A 340 11.05 13.44 -13.91
CA VAL A 340 10.37 13.62 -12.61
C VAL A 340 8.94 13.08 -12.59
N MET A 341 8.40 12.68 -13.74
CA MET A 341 7.05 12.10 -13.83
C MET A 341 7.07 10.58 -13.69
N PRO A 342 6.00 9.97 -13.15
CA PRO A 342 5.91 8.52 -13.12
C PRO A 342 5.81 7.95 -14.55
N PRO A 343 6.61 6.91 -14.88
CA PRO A 343 6.62 6.38 -16.23
C PRO A 343 5.27 5.73 -16.60
N PRO A 344 4.79 5.90 -17.86
CA PRO A 344 3.49 5.37 -18.29
C PRO A 344 3.32 3.85 -18.13
N GLU A 345 4.42 3.10 -18.17
CA GLU A 345 4.39 1.64 -18.00
C GLU A 345 3.87 1.22 -16.61
N LEU A 346 4.03 2.05 -15.56
CA LEU A 346 3.50 1.74 -14.21
C LEU A 346 1.97 1.66 -14.18
N PHE A 347 1.32 2.30 -15.14
CA PHE A 347 -0.13 2.46 -15.24
C PHE A 347 -0.78 1.45 -16.19
N ARG A 348 0.01 0.56 -16.80
CA ARG A 348 -0.51 -0.48 -17.69
C ARG A 348 -0.94 -1.71 -16.90
N ARG A 349 -2.13 -2.25 -17.20
CA ARG A 349 -2.67 -3.49 -16.59
C ARG A 349 -1.67 -4.65 -16.63
N ARG A 350 -1.06 -4.88 -17.80
CA ARG A 350 -0.05 -5.93 -18.04
C ARG A 350 1.15 -5.88 -17.09
N THR A 351 1.57 -4.69 -16.65
CA THR A 351 2.70 -4.52 -15.72
C THR A 351 2.44 -5.21 -14.39
N TRP A 352 1.16 -5.29 -14.00
CA TRP A 352 0.69 -5.89 -12.76
C TRP A 352 0.12 -7.30 -12.95
N GLY A 353 0.20 -7.87 -14.17
CA GLY A 353 -0.44 -9.16 -14.48
C GLY A 353 -1.96 -9.10 -14.54
N ILE A 354 -2.54 -7.90 -14.69
CA ILE A 354 -4.00 -7.73 -14.84
C ILE A 354 -4.36 -8.00 -16.31
N PRO A 355 -5.35 -8.87 -16.60
CA PRO A 355 -5.87 -9.08 -17.95
C PRO A 355 -6.44 -7.79 -18.55
N ASP A 356 -6.36 -7.67 -19.87
CA ASP A 356 -6.85 -6.49 -20.60
C ASP A 356 -8.36 -6.27 -20.48
#